data_AF-A0A2I2G3Z3-F1
#
_entry.id   AF-A0A2I2G3Z3-F1
#
_cell.length_a   1.000
_cell.length_b   1.000
_cell.length_c   1.000
_cell.angle_alpha   90.00
_cell.angle_beta   90.00
_cell.angle_gamma   90.00
#
_symmetry.space_group_name_H-M   'P 1'
#
loop_
_entity.id
_entity.type
_entity.pdbx_description
1 polymer ?
#
loop_
_entity_poly.entity_id
_entity_poly.type
_entity_poly.pdbx_seq_one_letter_code
_entity_poly.pdbx_strand_id
1 'polypeptide(L)'
;QLALDLLEDPNVDKSQIHIHYNSYTQCFELRKLTPILASTETWFRRQFDRFICNGVWTTAERNNVDLSVGRWTDGFAAPYNQSAKEPALQIIPRQGAMPTVVFEAGWKKSFEQMNRDVDLWFHGSAGHVRVVILIKWAIESNGVNGRMEVYRADSP
;
A
#
# COMPACT_ATOMS: atom_id res chain seq x y z
N GLN A 1 -0.87 20.88 -2.82
CA GLN A 1 -1.74 21.53 -3.82
C GLN A 1 -1.58 20.88 -5.19
N LEU A 2 -0.49 21.09 -5.94
CA LEU A 2 -0.37 20.60 -7.34
C LEU A 2 -0.66 19.10 -7.57
N ALA A 3 -0.18 18.22 -6.68
CA ALA A 3 -0.43 16.78 -6.77
C ALA A 3 -1.92 16.42 -6.54
N LEU A 4 -2.60 17.18 -5.69
CA LEU A 4 -4.04 17.02 -5.43
C LEU A 4 -4.85 17.63 -6.58
N ASP A 5 -4.41 18.76 -7.13
CA ASP A 5 -5.09 19.43 -8.25
C ASP A 5 -5.05 18.54 -9.53
N LEU A 6 -3.95 17.81 -9.78
CA LEU A 6 -3.83 16.86 -10.89
C LEU A 6 -4.85 15.69 -10.79
N LEU A 7 -5.34 15.41 -9.58
CA LEU A 7 -6.35 14.37 -9.32
C LEU A 7 -7.77 14.87 -9.45
N GLU A 8 -7.99 16.17 -9.55
CA GLU A 8 -9.32 16.71 -9.79
C GLU A 8 -9.55 16.91 -11.30
N ASP A 9 -8.49 16.79 -12.12
CA ASP A 9 -8.58 16.88 -13.57
C ASP A 9 -9.46 15.75 -14.15
N PRO A 10 -10.55 16.07 -14.86
CA PRO A 10 -11.43 15.09 -15.49
C PRO A 10 -10.80 14.43 -16.74
N ASN A 11 -9.72 14.96 -17.28
CA ASN A 11 -9.04 14.42 -18.47
C ASN A 11 -8.08 13.27 -18.14
N VAL A 12 -7.86 12.99 -16.85
CA VAL A 12 -6.98 11.92 -16.39
C VAL A 12 -7.81 10.69 -16.05
N ASP A 13 -7.61 9.59 -16.78
CA ASP A 13 -8.18 8.29 -16.43
C ASP A 13 -7.47 7.70 -15.21
N LYS A 14 -8.03 7.99 -14.03
CA LYS A 14 -7.53 7.57 -12.72
C LYS A 14 -7.67 6.07 -12.48
N SER A 15 -8.45 5.34 -13.31
CA SER A 15 -8.63 3.89 -13.12
C SER A 15 -7.36 3.09 -13.42
N GLN A 16 -6.38 3.69 -14.11
CA GLN A 16 -5.15 3.04 -14.55
C GLN A 16 -3.88 3.62 -13.92
N ILE A 17 -4.00 4.66 -13.08
CA ILE A 17 -2.85 5.34 -12.48
C ILE A 17 -3.02 5.48 -10.97
N HIS A 18 -1.96 5.17 -10.25
CA HIS A 18 -1.81 5.43 -8.83
C HIS A 18 -0.89 6.62 -8.70
N ILE A 19 -1.24 7.56 -7.82
CA ILE A 19 -0.45 8.76 -7.59
C ILE A 19 0.03 8.74 -6.13
N HIS A 20 1.28 9.12 -5.93
CA HIS A 20 1.88 9.23 -4.60
C HIS A 20 2.62 10.55 -4.49
N TYR A 21 2.54 11.14 -3.31
CA TYR A 21 3.36 12.27 -2.95
C TYR A 21 3.89 12.07 -1.54
N ASN A 22 5.20 12.15 -1.40
CA ASN A 22 5.89 12.13 -0.11
C ASN A 22 6.40 13.55 0.17
N SER A 23 5.78 14.22 1.16
CA SER A 23 6.10 15.61 1.51
C SER A 23 7.46 15.76 2.18
N TYR A 24 7.91 14.74 2.91
CA TYR A 24 9.21 14.76 3.58
C TYR A 24 10.36 14.73 2.56
N THR A 25 10.24 13.87 1.54
CA THR A 25 11.27 13.74 0.48
C THR A 25 10.98 14.60 -0.74
N GLN A 26 9.87 15.34 -0.74
CA GLN A 26 9.34 16.13 -1.86
C GLN A 26 9.28 15.33 -3.18
N CYS A 27 8.93 14.05 -3.09
CA CYS A 27 8.90 13.16 -4.25
C CYS A 27 7.45 12.93 -4.70
N PHE A 28 7.19 13.25 -5.97
CA PHE A 28 5.93 12.94 -6.65
C PHE A 28 6.13 11.77 -7.60
N GLU A 29 5.22 10.82 -7.57
CA GLU A 29 5.29 9.61 -8.36
C GLU A 29 3.95 9.26 -9.00
N LEU A 30 4.01 8.91 -10.28
CA LEU A 30 2.90 8.31 -11.03
C LEU A 30 3.23 6.85 -11.33
N ARG A 31 2.37 5.94 -10.89
CA ARG A 31 2.49 4.51 -11.14
C ARG A 31 1.32 4.05 -11.99
N LYS A 32 1.60 3.54 -13.19
CA LYS A 32 0.59 2.82 -13.97
C LYS A 32 0.27 1.48 -13.28
N LEU A 33 -1.00 1.16 -13.13
CA LEU A 33 -1.43 -0.16 -12.67
C LEU A 33 -0.99 -1.21 -13.71
N THR A 34 -0.29 -2.23 -13.26
CA THR A 34 0.18 -3.33 -14.12
C THR A 34 -0.32 -4.66 -13.60
N PRO A 35 -0.43 -5.71 -14.43
CA PRO A 35 -0.81 -7.04 -13.96
C PRO A 35 0.07 -7.55 -12.80
N ILE A 36 1.36 -7.22 -12.81
CA ILE A 36 2.29 -7.55 -11.70
C ILE A 36 1.86 -6.86 -10.40
N LEU A 37 1.49 -5.58 -10.44
CA LEU A 37 1.02 -4.87 -9.24
C LEU A 37 -0.33 -5.44 -8.76
N ALA A 38 -1.27 -5.65 -9.68
CA ALA A 38 -2.59 -6.23 -9.40
C ALA A 38 -2.53 -7.68 -8.89
N SER A 39 -1.44 -8.40 -9.18
CA SER A 39 -1.23 -9.76 -8.68
C SER A 39 -1.19 -9.83 -7.14
N THR A 40 -0.73 -8.76 -6.49
CA THR A 40 -0.67 -8.66 -5.02
C THR A 40 -2.06 -8.73 -4.40
N GLU A 41 -3.00 -7.95 -4.94
CA GLU A 41 -4.41 -8.01 -4.52
C GLU A 41 -4.99 -9.39 -4.76
N THR A 42 -4.81 -9.92 -5.97
CA THR A 42 -5.38 -11.20 -6.38
C THR A 42 -4.89 -12.33 -5.47
N TRP A 43 -3.59 -12.34 -5.19
CA TRP A 43 -2.99 -13.33 -4.30
C TRP A 43 -3.54 -13.19 -2.87
N PHE A 44 -3.59 -11.96 -2.33
CA PHE A 44 -4.01 -11.76 -0.95
C PHE A 44 -5.49 -12.06 -0.75
N ARG A 45 -6.38 -11.67 -1.67
CA ARG A 45 -7.81 -12.04 -1.61
C ARG A 45 -7.99 -13.56 -1.53
N ARG A 46 -7.25 -14.31 -2.35
CA ARG A 46 -7.26 -15.78 -2.31
C ARG A 46 -6.72 -16.35 -1.00
N GLN A 47 -5.70 -15.73 -0.40
CA GLN A 47 -5.22 -16.15 0.93
C GLN A 47 -6.24 -15.84 2.02
N PHE A 48 -6.91 -14.69 1.91
CA PHE A 48 -7.95 -14.27 2.83
C PHE A 48 -9.11 -15.25 2.88
N ASP A 49 -9.60 -15.69 1.72
CA ASP A 49 -10.63 -16.72 1.61
C ASP A 49 -10.17 -18.05 2.27
N ARG A 50 -8.91 -18.43 2.04
CA ARG A 50 -8.32 -19.63 2.66
C ARG A 50 -8.18 -19.52 4.17
N PHE A 51 -7.88 -18.33 4.71
CA PHE A 51 -7.83 -18.12 6.16
C PHE A 51 -9.18 -18.41 6.83
N ILE A 52 -10.28 -18.03 6.18
CA ILE A 52 -11.63 -18.35 6.66
C ILE A 52 -11.91 -19.84 6.54
N CYS A 53 -11.69 -20.43 5.36
CA CYS A 53 -11.96 -21.86 5.13
C CYS A 53 -11.17 -22.78 6.07
N ASN A 54 -9.95 -22.39 6.44
CA ASN A 54 -9.09 -23.17 7.31
C ASN A 54 -9.26 -22.84 8.80
N GLY A 55 -10.20 -21.95 9.16
CA GLY A 55 -10.45 -21.56 10.55
C GLY A 55 -9.33 -20.74 11.19
N VAL A 56 -8.42 -20.16 10.39
CA VAL A 56 -7.42 -19.21 10.89
C VAL A 56 -8.12 -17.95 11.39
N TRP A 57 -9.13 -17.50 10.66
CA TRP A 57 -10.02 -16.41 11.03
C TRP A 57 -11.47 -16.89 11.06
N THR A 58 -12.24 -16.33 11.99
CA THR A 58 -13.69 -16.44 12.01
C THR A 58 -14.34 -15.45 11.05
N THR A 59 -15.58 -15.73 10.63
CA THR A 59 -16.39 -14.77 9.86
C THR A 59 -16.59 -13.45 10.60
N ALA A 60 -16.67 -13.49 11.94
CA ALA A 60 -16.80 -12.29 12.77
C ALA A 60 -15.53 -11.42 12.69
N GLU A 61 -14.35 -12.02 12.82
CA GLU A 61 -13.07 -11.30 12.67
C GLU A 61 -12.90 -10.72 11.27
N ARG A 62 -13.27 -11.48 10.23
CA ARG A 62 -13.34 -10.96 8.85
C ARG A 62 -14.16 -9.67 8.84
N ASN A 63 -15.37 -9.69 9.38
CA ASN A 63 -16.27 -8.54 9.30
C ASN A 63 -15.80 -7.30 10.05
N ASN A 64 -14.66 -7.36 10.75
CA ASN A 64 -14.03 -6.22 11.40
C ASN A 64 -12.87 -5.61 10.59
N VAL A 65 -12.56 -6.16 9.41
CA VAL A 65 -11.51 -5.64 8.54
C VAL A 65 -11.99 -5.47 7.10
N ASP A 66 -11.58 -4.37 6.50
CA ASP A 66 -11.79 -4.03 5.10
C ASP A 66 -10.49 -4.21 4.32
N LEU A 67 -10.61 -4.81 3.14
CA LEU A 67 -9.53 -4.87 2.15
C LEU A 67 -9.77 -3.78 1.13
N SER A 68 -8.78 -2.90 0.97
CA SER A 68 -8.87 -1.80 0.02
C SER A 68 -7.66 -1.80 -0.91
N VAL A 69 -7.94 -1.57 -2.19
CA VAL A 69 -6.98 -1.41 -3.28
C VAL A 69 -7.46 -0.22 -4.09
N GLY A 70 -6.53 0.54 -4.67
CA GLY A 70 -6.92 1.75 -5.38
C GLY A 70 -7.25 2.94 -4.46
N ARG A 71 -7.28 2.71 -3.13
CA ARG A 71 -7.68 3.72 -2.16
C ARG A 71 -6.49 4.49 -1.66
N TRP A 72 -6.70 5.79 -1.66
CA TRP A 72 -5.78 6.79 -1.17
C TRP A 72 -5.80 6.83 0.34
N THR A 73 -4.61 6.95 0.90
CA THR A 73 -4.43 7.24 2.32
C THR A 73 -3.67 8.54 2.45
N ASP A 74 -4.25 9.47 3.18
CA ASP A 74 -3.71 10.77 3.55
C ASP A 74 -3.84 10.96 5.07
N GLY A 75 -3.75 12.20 5.57
CA GLY A 75 -3.90 12.48 7.00
C GLY A 75 -2.72 11.98 7.85
N PHE A 76 -1.55 11.81 7.23
CA PHE A 76 -0.32 11.48 7.95
C PHE A 76 0.06 12.59 8.95
N ALA A 77 0.79 12.24 10.00
CA ALA A 77 1.37 13.18 10.94
C ALA A 77 2.65 13.82 10.38
N ALA A 78 3.08 14.92 11.00
CA ALA A 78 4.35 15.56 10.68
C ALA A 78 5.53 14.57 10.84
N PRO A 79 6.56 14.61 9.97
CA PRO A 79 6.77 15.56 8.87
C PRO A 79 6.08 15.18 7.55
N TYR A 80 5.24 14.13 7.55
CA TYR A 80 4.57 13.59 6.37
C TYR A 80 3.16 14.15 6.15
N ASN A 81 2.74 15.18 6.89
CA ASN A 81 1.35 15.67 6.93
C ASN A 81 0.78 16.26 5.64
N GLN A 82 1.62 16.40 4.61
CA GLN A 82 1.18 16.78 3.25
C GLN A 82 1.36 15.63 2.26
N SER A 83 1.68 14.42 2.73
CA SER A 83 1.82 13.24 1.92
C SER A 83 0.46 12.63 1.61
N ALA A 84 0.37 11.97 0.46
CA ALA A 84 -0.75 11.15 0.06
C ALA A 84 -0.21 9.90 -0.63
N LYS A 85 -0.76 8.74 -0.30
CA LYS A 85 -0.20 7.48 -0.79
C LYS A 85 -1.26 6.42 -0.98
N GLU A 86 -1.20 5.80 -2.16
CA GLU A 86 -1.99 4.63 -2.49
C GLU A 86 -1.10 3.35 -2.45
N PRO A 87 -1.27 2.46 -1.46
CA PRO A 87 -0.52 1.21 -1.40
C PRO A 87 -1.00 0.22 -2.47
N ALA A 88 -0.25 -0.86 -2.70
CA ALA A 88 -0.71 -1.94 -3.58
C ALA A 88 -1.93 -2.66 -3.00
N LEU A 89 -1.99 -2.78 -1.66
CA LEU A 89 -3.15 -3.26 -0.92
C LEU A 89 -3.06 -2.74 0.52
N GLN A 90 -4.20 -2.51 1.16
CA GLN A 90 -4.26 -2.16 2.58
C GLN A 90 -5.39 -2.88 3.31
N ILE A 91 -5.12 -3.21 4.57
CA ILE A 91 -6.07 -3.79 5.52
C ILE A 91 -6.41 -2.74 6.56
N ILE A 92 -7.67 -2.33 6.58
CA ILE A 92 -8.19 -1.24 7.39
C ILE A 92 -9.19 -1.84 8.39
N PRO A 93 -9.11 -1.54 9.68
CA PRO A 93 -10.21 -1.87 10.59
C PRO A 93 -11.52 -1.25 10.07
N ARG A 94 -12.67 -1.91 10.21
CA ARG A 94 -13.96 -1.50 9.59
C ARG A 94 -14.41 -0.05 9.84
N GLN A 95 -13.90 0.59 10.89
CA GLN A 95 -14.19 1.99 11.24
C GLN A 95 -12.93 2.85 11.34
N GLY A 96 -11.79 2.34 10.87
CA GLY A 96 -10.50 3.02 10.89
C GLY A 96 -10.36 3.98 9.71
N ALA A 97 -9.75 5.14 9.98
CA ALA A 97 -9.33 6.08 8.93
C ALA A 97 -7.99 5.69 8.29
N MET A 98 -7.14 4.98 9.03
CA MET A 98 -5.81 4.53 8.62
C MET A 98 -5.73 2.99 8.58
N PRO A 99 -4.92 2.42 7.66
CA PRO A 99 -4.66 0.99 7.64
C PRO A 99 -3.79 0.55 8.83
N THR A 100 -3.90 -0.73 9.17
CA THR A 100 -3.02 -1.39 10.15
C THR A 100 -1.96 -2.25 9.48
N VAL A 101 -2.28 -2.79 8.31
CA VAL A 101 -1.37 -3.55 7.46
C VAL A 101 -1.40 -2.95 6.06
N VAL A 102 -0.24 -2.68 5.49
CA VAL A 102 -0.10 -2.19 4.12
C VAL A 102 0.85 -3.07 3.33
N PHE A 103 0.56 -3.21 2.03
CA PHE A 103 1.40 -3.90 1.08
C PHE A 103 1.95 -2.88 0.10
N GLU A 104 3.27 -2.82 -0.02
CA GLU A 104 3.96 -2.07 -1.06
C GLU A 104 4.53 -3.05 -2.08
N ALA A 105 4.13 -2.93 -3.33
CA ALA A 105 4.62 -3.76 -4.41
C ALA A 105 5.24 -2.89 -5.52
N GLY A 106 6.33 -3.36 -6.11
CA GLY A 106 7.00 -2.63 -7.17
C GLY A 106 8.05 -3.46 -7.91
N TRP A 107 8.37 -3.06 -9.14
CA TRP A 107 9.43 -3.67 -9.93
C TRP A 107 10.46 -2.66 -10.45
N LYS A 108 10.01 -1.44 -10.79
CA LYS A 108 10.90 -0.35 -11.24
C LYS A 108 11.56 0.42 -10.10
N LYS A 109 10.88 0.58 -8.96
CA LYS A 109 11.43 1.31 -7.81
C LYS A 109 12.68 0.61 -7.29
N SER A 110 13.70 1.36 -6.92
CA SER A 110 14.82 0.80 -6.17
C SER A 110 14.35 0.32 -4.80
N PHE A 111 15.12 -0.58 -4.19
CA PHE A 111 14.81 -1.06 -2.84
C PHE A 111 14.83 0.08 -1.82
N GLU A 112 15.75 1.03 -1.96
CA GLU A 112 15.83 2.24 -1.12
C GLU A 112 14.58 3.13 -1.25
N GLN A 113 14.05 3.31 -2.48
CA GLN A 113 12.78 4.04 -2.68
C GLN A 113 11.63 3.35 -1.97
N MET A 114 11.61 2.01 -2.01
CA MET A 114 10.58 1.22 -1.34
C MET A 114 10.73 1.26 0.19
N ASN A 115 11.95 1.32 0.74
CA ASN A 115 12.16 1.54 2.17
C ASN A 115 11.68 2.91 2.64
N ARG A 116 11.81 3.96 1.82
CA ARG A 116 11.21 5.26 2.15
C ARG A 116 9.69 5.23 2.22
N ASP A 117 9.06 4.33 1.47
CA ASP A 117 7.63 4.08 1.57
C ASP A 117 7.29 3.41 2.91
N VAL A 118 8.11 2.46 3.36
CA VAL A 118 8.01 1.83 4.69
C VAL A 118 8.12 2.88 5.80
N ASP A 119 9.11 3.79 5.71
CA ASP A 119 9.31 4.86 6.69
C ASP A 119 8.12 5.80 6.76
N LEU A 120 7.57 6.22 5.61
CA LEU A 120 6.36 7.04 5.56
C LEU A 120 5.19 6.34 6.25
N TRP A 121 5.00 5.03 6.02
CA TRP A 121 3.92 4.30 6.64
C TRP A 121 4.08 4.21 8.16
N PHE A 122 5.26 3.90 8.67
CA PHE A 122 5.45 3.79 10.12
C PHE A 122 5.46 5.15 10.82
N HIS A 123 6.24 6.10 10.34
CA HIS A 123 6.42 7.39 11.00
C HIS A 123 5.30 8.37 10.69
N GLY A 124 4.74 8.33 9.47
CA GLY A 124 3.64 9.18 9.07
C GLY A 124 2.29 8.73 9.63
N SER A 125 2.06 7.45 9.88
CA SER A 125 0.72 6.98 10.30
C SER A 125 0.39 7.26 11.77
N ALA A 126 1.27 7.92 12.54
CA ALA A 126 1.09 8.13 13.98
C ALA A 126 0.80 6.83 14.76
N GLY A 127 1.46 5.72 14.38
CA GLY A 127 1.34 4.42 15.04
C GLY A 127 0.17 3.55 14.59
N HIS A 128 -0.65 4.00 13.63
CA HIS A 128 -1.77 3.19 13.11
C HIS A 128 -1.28 2.01 12.26
N VAL A 129 -0.30 2.24 11.38
CA VAL A 129 0.30 1.15 10.59
C VAL A 129 1.26 0.37 11.48
N ARG A 130 0.99 -0.92 11.63
CA ARG A 130 1.76 -1.86 12.47
C ARG A 130 2.57 -2.83 11.64
N VAL A 131 2.18 -3.08 10.39
CA VAL A 131 2.86 -4.01 9.49
C VAL A 131 2.95 -3.42 8.08
N VAL A 132 4.14 -3.47 7.48
CA VAL A 132 4.36 -3.17 6.07
C VAL A 132 4.95 -4.41 5.41
N ILE A 133 4.26 -4.95 4.40
CA ILE A 133 4.73 -6.07 3.59
C ILE A 133 5.26 -5.50 2.28
N LEU A 134 6.58 -5.59 2.10
CA LEU A 134 7.31 -5.03 0.97
C LEU A 134 7.59 -6.14 -0.06
N ILE A 135 7.05 -6.03 -1.26
CA ILE A 135 7.21 -7.02 -2.34
C ILE A 135 7.93 -6.37 -3.53
N LYS A 136 9.22 -6.70 -3.68
CA LYS A 136 10.04 -6.27 -4.82
C LYS A 136 10.08 -7.36 -5.87
N TRP A 137 9.50 -7.08 -7.04
CA TRP A 137 9.61 -7.94 -8.22
C TRP A 137 10.83 -7.56 -9.05
N ALA A 138 11.47 -8.53 -9.67
CA ALA A 138 12.48 -8.37 -10.70
C ALA A 138 11.99 -9.06 -11.97
N ILE A 139 11.94 -8.31 -13.08
CA ILE A 139 11.56 -8.86 -14.38
C ILE A 139 12.83 -9.37 -15.03
N GLU A 140 12.86 -10.66 -15.38
CA GLU A 140 13.98 -11.34 -16.01
C GLU A 140 13.58 -11.77 -17.43
N SER A 141 14.55 -12.13 -18.28
CA SER A 141 14.29 -12.44 -19.70
C SER A 141 13.36 -13.64 -19.93
N ASN A 142 13.25 -14.53 -18.94
CA ASN A 142 12.44 -15.76 -19.00
C ASN A 142 11.43 -15.88 -17.85
N GLY A 143 11.16 -14.81 -17.11
CA GLY A 143 10.24 -14.88 -15.99
C GLY A 143 10.25 -13.68 -15.06
N VAL A 144 9.80 -13.92 -13.83
CA VAL A 144 9.74 -12.93 -12.75
C VAL A 144 10.30 -13.57 -11.49
N ASN A 145 11.20 -12.86 -10.83
CA ASN A 145 11.68 -13.18 -9.50
C ASN A 145 11.11 -12.18 -8.49
N GLY A 146 11.02 -12.56 -7.22
CA GLY A 146 10.41 -11.74 -6.17
C GLY A 146 11.15 -11.85 -4.86
N ARG A 147 11.34 -10.71 -4.19
CA ARG A 147 11.78 -10.61 -2.80
C ARG A 147 10.64 -10.03 -1.98
N MET A 148 10.29 -10.69 -0.90
CA MET A 148 9.30 -10.21 0.06
C MET A 148 9.96 -9.97 1.41
N GLU A 149 9.65 -8.83 2.03
CA GLU A 149 10.06 -8.50 3.39
C GLU A 149 8.86 -8.07 4.21
N VAL A 150 8.91 -8.36 5.50
CA VAL A 150 7.85 -8.01 6.45
C VAL A 150 8.47 -7.15 7.53
N TYR A 151 8.07 -5.88 7.54
CA TYR A 151 8.41 -4.94 8.58
C TYR A 151 7.28 -4.88 9.59
N ARG A 152 7.63 -4.86 10.87
CA ARG A 152 6.68 -4.75 11.97
C ARG A 152 7.10 -3.57 12.83
N ALA A 153 6.13 -2.77 13.25
CA ALA A 153 6.36 -1.83 14.34
C ALA A 153 6.66 -2.65 15.59
N ASP A 154 7.67 -2.22 16.35
CA ASP A 154 7.94 -2.81 17.65
C ASP A 154 6.66 -2.77 18.51
N SER A 155 6.47 -3.80 19.32
CA SER A 155 5.42 -3.75 20.34
C SER A 155 5.73 -2.59 21.29
N PRO A 156 4.75 -1.73 21.62
CA PRO A 156 4.96 -0.71 22.64
C PRO A 156 5.39 -1.31 23.98
#